data_AF-A0A1G5CS05-F1
#
_entry.id   AF-A0A1G5CS05-F1
#
_cell.length_a   1.000
_cell.length_b   1.000
_cell.length_c   1.000
_cell.angle_alpha   90.00
_cell.angle_beta   90.00
_cell.angle_gamma   90.00
#
_symmetry.space_group_name_H-M   'P 1'
#
loop_
_entity.id
_entity.type
_entity.pdbx_description
1 polymer ?
#
loop_
_entity_poly.entity_id
_entity_poly.type
_entity_poly.pdbx_seq_one_letter_code
_entity_poly.pdbx_strand_id
1 'polypeptide(L)' 'MKFMDEADNFRYVLWFLTILFSILVFFGPSEGTLGRTGRLLLGLFASLLVIYLILKLIQRKYYSNEEREEIQS' A
#
# COMPACT_ATOMS: atom_id res chain seq x y z
N MET A 1 5.68 14.92 6.60
CA MET A 1 5.94 15.05 5.14
C MET A 1 4.61 15.01 4.43
N LYS A 2 4.20 16.08 3.75
CA LYS A 2 2.86 16.23 3.12
C LYS A 2 2.42 14.97 2.36
N PHE A 3 3.33 14.39 1.58
CA PHE A 3 3.12 13.14 0.83
C PHE A 3 2.62 11.94 1.64
N MET A 4 3.07 11.74 2.90
CA MET A 4 2.61 10.61 3.68
C MET A 4 1.22 10.83 4.29
N ASP A 5 0.85 12.09 4.53
CA ASP A 5 -0.50 12.45 5.01
C ASP A 5 -1.54 12.16 3.91
N GLU A 6 -1.22 12.48 2.66
CA GLU A 6 -2.04 12.05 1.52
C GLU A 6 -2.05 10.51 1.38
N ALA A 7 -0.90 9.84 1.45
CA ALA A 7 -0.83 8.39 1.33
C ALA A 7 -1.62 7.65 2.43
N ASP A 8 -1.64 8.19 3.64
CA ASP A 8 -2.43 7.67 4.76
C ASP A 8 -3.94 7.81 4.51
N ASN A 9 -4.39 8.89 3.85
CA ASN A 9 -5.77 9.04 3.40
C ASN A 9 -6.16 7.99 2.34
N PHE A 10 -5.24 7.67 1.42
CA PHE A 10 -5.48 6.65 0.38
C PHE A 10 -5.33 5.21 0.87
N ARG A 11 -4.78 4.99 2.08
CA ARG A 11 -4.52 3.64 2.62
C ARG A 11 -5.73 2.72 2.56
N TYR A 12 -6.90 3.20 2.97
CA TYR A 12 -8.10 2.37 3.03
C TYR A 12 -8.57 1.96 1.64
N VAL A 13 -8.50 2.88 0.67
CA VAL A 13 -8.82 2.60 -0.74
C VAL A 13 -7.82 1.61 -1.31
N LEU A 14 -6.53 1.80 -1.04
CA LEU A 14 -5.46 0.94 -1.53
C LEU A 14 -5.61 -0.50 -1.01
N TRP A 15 -5.88 -0.66 0.29
CA TRP A 15 -6.17 -1.95 0.90
C TRP A 15 -7.44 -2.58 0.32
N PHE A 16 -8.53 -1.82 0.24
CA PHE A 16 -9.81 -2.30 -0.27
C PHE A 16 -9.68 -2.80 -1.71
N LEU A 17 -9.05 -2.02 -2.60
CA LEU A 17 -8.87 -2.41 -4.00
C LEU A 17 -7.94 -3.61 -4.13
N THR A 18 -6.86 -3.68 -3.35
CA THR A 18 -5.97 -4.85 -3.36
C THR A 18 -6.71 -6.13 -2.96
N ILE A 19 -7.56 -6.07 -1.93
CA ILE A 19 -8.38 -7.20 -1.48
C ILE A 19 -9.46 -7.55 -2.52
N LEU A 20 -10.14 -6.55 -3.06
CA LEU A 20 -11.18 -6.75 -4.07
C LEU A 20 -10.60 -7.45 -5.31
N PHE A 21 -9.47 -6.97 -5.83
CA PHE A 21 -8.82 -7.55 -7.00
C PHE A 21 -8.18 -8.90 -6.69
N SER A 22 -7.71 -9.15 -5.46
CA SER A 22 -7.22 -10.49 -5.11
C SER A 22 -8.37 -11.50 -5.14
N ILE A 23 -9.51 -11.19 -4.53
CA ILE A 23 -10.71 -12.04 -4.61
C ILE A 23 -11.12 -12.25 -6.07
N LEU A 24 -11.17 -11.18 -6.88
CA LEU A 24 -11.52 -11.27 -8.30
C LEU A 24 -10.55 -12.16 -9.10
N VAL A 25 -9.25 -12.08 -8.82
CA VAL A 25 -8.23 -12.88 -9.53
C VAL A 25 -8.24 -14.35 -9.10
N PHE A 26 -8.49 -14.63 -7.82
CA PHE A 26 -8.49 -15.99 -7.28
C PHE A 26 -9.80 -16.74 -7.54
N PHE A 27 -10.94 -16.05 -7.46
CA PHE A 27 -12.27 -16.67 -7.58
C PHE A 27 -13.02 -16.28 -8.87
N GLY A 28 -12.54 -15.28 -9.61
CA GLY A 28 -13.15 -14.85 -10.86
C GLY A 28 -12.65 -15.59 -12.10
N PRO A 29 -13.20 -15.25 -13.27
CA PRO A 29 -12.83 -15.88 -14.54
C PRO A 29 -11.33 -15.70 -14.85
N SER A 30 -10.64 -16.80 -15.08
CA SER A 30 -9.20 -16.79 -15.37
C SER A 30 -8.89 -16.38 -16.82
N GLU A 31 -9.84 -16.56 -17.73
CA GLU A 31 -9.69 -16.29 -19.17
C GLU A 31 -10.44 -15.04 -19.63
N GLY A 32 -9.99 -14.48 -20.75
CA GLY A 32 -10.53 -13.25 -21.33
C GLY A 32 -9.96 -11.96 -20.73
N THR A 33 -10.49 -10.83 -21.20
CA THR A 33 -10.01 -9.49 -20.86
C THR A 33 -10.14 -9.20 -19.36
N LEU A 34 -11.19 -9.73 -18.71
CA LEU A 34 -11.45 -9.52 -17.28
C LEU A 34 -10.33 -10.12 -16.39
N GLY A 35 -9.90 -11.35 -16.68
CA GLY A 35 -8.85 -12.03 -15.91
C GLY A 35 -7.47 -11.38 -16.09
N ARG A 36 -7.12 -10.97 -17.33
CA ARG A 36 -5.88 -10.22 -17.59
C ARG A 36 -5.86 -8.86 -16.88
N THR A 37 -6.93 -8.09 -17.03
CA THR A 37 -7.04 -6.77 -16.38
C THR A 37 -7.04 -6.89 -14.86
N GLY A 38 -7.74 -7.88 -14.30
CA GLY A 38 -7.73 -8.15 -12.87
C GLY A 38 -6.33 -8.42 -12.31
N ARG A 39 -5.53 -9.24 -12.99
CA ARG A 39 -4.13 -9.52 -12.59
C ARG A 39 -3.24 -8.29 -12.69
N LEU A 40 -3.39 -7.49 -13.75
CA LEU A 40 -2.65 -6.24 -13.91
C LEU A 40 -2.97 -5.24 -12.80
N LEU A 41 -4.26 -5.03 -12.52
CA LEU A 41 -4.71 -4.13 -11.46
C LEU A 41 -4.28 -4.62 -10.08
N LEU A 42 -4.41 -5.93 -9.80
CA LEU A 42 -3.91 -6.51 -8.57
C LEU A 42 -2.40 -6.25 -8.40
N GLY A 43 -1.61 -6.47 -9.45
CA GLY A 43 -0.18 -6.18 -9.44
C GLY A 43 0.10 -4.71 -9.11
N LEU A 44 -0.59 -3.79 -9.78
CA LEU A 44 -0.46 -2.34 -9.58
C LEU A 44 -0.77 -1.93 -8.13
N PHE A 45 -1.93 -2.34 -7.61
CA PHE A 45 -2.33 -1.98 -6.25
C PHE A 45 -1.47 -2.67 -5.19
N ALA A 46 -1.06 -3.93 -5.41
CA ALA A 46 -0.14 -4.62 -4.51
C ALA A 46 1.25 -3.93 -4.47
N SER A 47 1.80 -3.52 -5.61
CA SER A 47 3.07 -2.78 -5.66
C SER A 47 2.96 -1.45 -4.91
N LEU A 48 1.89 -0.70 -5.13
CA LEU A 48 1.64 0.56 -4.40
C LEU A 48 1.50 0.32 -2.89
N LEU A 49 0.82 -0.76 -2.49
CA LEU A 49 0.66 -1.13 -1.08
C LEU A 49 2.00 -1.46 -0.42
N VAL A 50 2.87 -2.19 -1.12
CA VAL A 50 4.22 -2.50 -0.63
C VAL A 50 5.05 -1.24 -0.49
N ILE A 51 5.02 -0.34 -1.47
CA ILE A 51 5.75 0.95 -1.40
C ILE A 51 5.26 1.76 -0.20
N TYR A 52 3.94 1.87 -0.02
CA TYR A 52 3.34 2.53 1.15
C TYR A 52 3.85 1.95 2.48
N LEU A 53 3.88 0.61 2.61
CA LEU A 53 4.35 -0.05 3.82
C LEU A 53 5.84 0.22 4.08
N ILE A 54 6.68 0.16 3.05
CA ILE A 54 8.11 0.47 3.16
C ILE A 54 8.31 1.90 3.62
N LEU A 55 7.64 2.85 2.98
CA LEU A 55 7.71 4.27 3.32
C LEU A 55 7.25 4.52 4.76
N LYS A 56 6.16 3.87 5.19
CA LYS A 56 5.66 3.96 6.56
C LYS A 56 6.63 3.38 7.60
N LEU A 57 7.31 2.28 7.26
CA LEU A 57 8.35 1.71 8.12
C LEU A 57 9.56 2.63 8.25
N ILE A 58 10.01 3.23 7.14
CA ILE A 58 11.12 4.19 7.15
C ILE A 58 10.75 5.41 7.99
N GLN A 59 9.55 5.96 7.79
CA GLN A 59 9.07 7.10 8.57
C GLN A 59 9.00 6.77 10.06
N ARG A 60 8.42 5.62 10.42
CA ARG A 60 8.34 5.19 11.82
C ARG A 60 9.73 5.08 12.46
N LYS A 61 10.73 4.59 11.73
CA LYS A 61 12.11 4.50 12.21
C LYS A 61 12.76 5.88 12.38
N TYR A 62 12.52 6.80 11.46
CA TYR A 62 13.04 8.17 11.54
C TYR A 62 12.47 8.94 12.73
N TYR A 63 11.14 8.99 12.87
CA TYR A 63 10.49 9.70 13.98
C TYR A 63 10.82 9.08 15.34
N SER A 64 10.96 7.76 15.43
CA SER A 64 11.37 7.10 16.68
C SER A 64 12.81 7.40 17.10
N ASN A 65 13.67 7.84 16.17
CA ASN A 65 15.04 8.24 16.48
C ASN A 65 15.12 9.72 16.87
N GLU A 66 14.36 10.60 16.20
CA GLU A 66 14.23 12.02 16.55
C GLU A 66 13.76 12.20 18.01
N GLU A 67 12.73 11.43 18.41
CA GLU A 67 12.20 11.45 19.78
C GLU A 67 13.23 10.96 20.83
N ARG A 68 14.20 10.14 20.43
CA ARG A 68 15.30 9.70 21.32
C ARG A 68 16.41 10.74 21.46
N GLU A 69 16.65 11.55 20.45
CA GLU A 69 17.67 12.60 20.48
C GLU A 69 17.18 13.82 21.31
N GLU A 70 15.89 14.15 21.26
CA GLU A 70 15.31 15.22 22.11
C GLU A 70 15.25 14.87 23.61
N ILE A 71 15.13 13.58 23.97
CA ILE A 71 15.14 13.16 25.39
C ILE A 71 16.57 13.13 25.97
N GLN A 72 17.60 13.13 25.12
CA GLN A 72 19.01 13.07 25.53
C GLN A 72 19.73 14.43 25.51
N SER A 73 19.09 15.50 25.01
CA SER A 73 19.59 16.89 25.05
C SER A 73 19.05 17.66 26.25
#